data_AF-A0A2E8F037-F1
#
_entry.id   AF-A0A2E8F037-F1
#
_cell.length_a   1.000
_cell.length_b   1.000
_cell.length_c   1.000
_cell.angle_alpha   90.00
_cell.angle_beta   90.00
_cell.angle_gamma   90.00
#
_symmetry.space_group_name_H-M   'P 1'
#
loop_
_entity.id
_entity.type
_entity.pdbx_description
1 polymer ?
#
loop_
_entity_poly.entity_id
_entity_poly.type
_entity_poly.pdbx_seq_one_letter_code
_entity_poly.pdbx_strand_id
1 'polypeptide(L)'
;MSEGEPLCQVGPCVSRTLGLLSHTMGNLDQAVKHFENALAFCRPAGFRPELAWTCCDYAETLRERDGEGDRAKAISLLDESLAISSELGMRP
;
A
#
# COMPACT_ATOMS: atom_id res chain seq x y z
N MET A 1 -35.34 0.04 -1.75
CA MET A 1 -34.27 0.02 -0.74
C MET A 1 -34.20 -1.40 -0.23
N SER A 2 -33.35 -2.23 -0.80
CA SER A 2 -33.00 -3.53 -0.25
C SER A 2 -31.53 -3.74 -0.51
N GLU A 3 -30.86 -4.10 0.57
CA GLU A 3 -29.43 -4.06 0.79
C GLU A 3 -28.73 -5.08 -0.11
N GLY A 4 -27.82 -4.58 -0.96
CA GLY A 4 -26.80 -5.41 -1.56
C GLY A 4 -25.62 -5.45 -0.60
N GLU A 5 -25.54 -6.51 0.21
CA GLU A 5 -24.36 -6.78 1.02
C GLU A 5 -23.13 -6.81 0.09
N PRO A 6 -22.12 -5.93 0.28
CA PRO A 6 -20.92 -6.01 -0.52
C PRO A 6 -20.14 -7.23 -0.05
N LEU A 7 -20.27 -8.29 -0.85
CA LEU A 7 -19.43 -9.48 -0.86
C LEU A 7 -18.04 -9.17 -0.29
N CYS A 8 -17.72 -9.80 0.85
CA CYS A 8 -16.38 -10.06 1.38
C CYS A 8 -15.28 -9.38 0.55
N GLN A 9 -14.98 -8.13 0.88
CA GLN A 9 -13.88 -7.38 0.28
C GLN A 9 -12.62 -8.18 0.59
N VAL A 10 -12.16 -8.96 -0.40
CA VAL A 10 -11.03 -9.88 -0.28
C VAL A 10 -9.91 -9.13 0.44
N GLY A 11 -9.60 -9.56 1.65
CA GLY A 11 -9.10 -8.69 2.71
C GLY A 11 -7.88 -7.85 2.33
N PRO A 12 -7.66 -6.70 3.00
CA PRO A 12 -6.51 -5.79 2.77
C PRO A 12 -5.15 -6.49 2.66
N CYS A 13 -4.98 -7.60 3.40
CA CYS A 13 -3.80 -8.44 3.37
C CYS A 13 -3.51 -9.01 1.97
N VAL A 14 -4.56 -9.31 1.20
CA VAL A 14 -4.47 -9.84 -0.16
C VAL A 14 -4.04 -8.76 -1.15
N SER A 15 -4.51 -7.51 -0.99
CA SER A 15 -4.12 -6.41 -1.88
C SER A 15 -2.62 -6.09 -1.79
N ARG A 16 -2.03 -6.03 -0.59
CA ARG A 16 -0.58 -5.86 -0.44
C ARG A 16 0.20 -7.03 -1.05
N THR A 17 -0.27 -8.26 -0.83
CA THR A 17 0.36 -9.47 -1.39
C THR A 17 0.31 -9.49 -2.93
N LEU A 18 -0.81 -9.08 -3.53
CA LEU A 18 -0.94 -8.94 -4.97
C LEU A 18 -0.04 -7.82 -5.53
N GLY A 19 0.14 -6.74 -4.76
CA GLY A 19 1.09 -5.67 -5.08
C GLY A 19 2.52 -6.19 -5.17
N LEU A 20 2.97 -6.91 -4.13
CA LEU A 20 4.30 -7.54 -4.09
C LEU A 20 4.50 -8.58 -5.19
N LEU A 21 3.49 -9.41 -5.47
CA LEU A 21 3.56 -10.39 -6.55
C LEU A 21 3.71 -9.69 -7.91
N SER A 22 2.90 -8.66 -8.17
CA SER A 22 2.97 -7.89 -9.41
C SER A 22 4.32 -7.19 -9.56
N HIS A 23 4.85 -6.63 -8.48
CA HIS A 23 6.19 -6.04 -8.43
C HIS A 23 7.28 -7.07 -8.78
N THR A 24 7.23 -8.24 -8.13
CA THR A 24 8.17 -9.35 -8.41
C THR A 24 8.10 -9.83 -9.87
N MET A 25 6.92 -9.75 -10.48
CA MET A 25 6.71 -10.09 -11.90
C MET A 25 7.10 -8.96 -12.87
N GLY A 26 7.58 -7.81 -12.38
CA GLY A 26 7.91 -6.62 -13.18
C GLY A 26 6.69 -5.84 -13.68
N ASN A 27 5.48 -6.21 -13.25
CA ASN A 27 4.23 -5.55 -13.64
C ASN A 27 3.95 -4.35 -12.72
N LEU A 28 4.85 -3.36 -12.75
CA LEU A 28 4.88 -2.25 -11.79
C LEU A 28 3.58 -1.42 -11.77
N ASP A 29 2.92 -1.21 -12.92
CA ASP A 29 1.64 -0.49 -12.97
C ASP A 29 0.48 -1.25 -12.32
N GLN A 30 0.51 -2.59 -12.35
CA GLN A 30 -0.47 -3.40 -11.62
C GLN A 30 -0.15 -3.41 -10.13
N ALA A 31 1.13 -3.49 -9.77
CA ALA A 31 1.58 -3.38 -8.38
C ALA A 31 1.08 -2.09 -7.74
N VAL A 32 1.24 -0.95 -8.42
CA VAL A 32 0.74 0.37 -8.03
C VAL A 32 -0.76 0.33 -7.69
N LYS A 33 -1.59 -0.22 -8.58
CA LYS A 33 -3.05 -0.31 -8.36
C LYS A 33 -3.39 -1.16 -7.11
N HIS A 34 -2.67 -2.26 -6.92
CA HIS A 34 -2.87 -3.13 -5.77
C HIS A 34 -2.48 -2.44 -4.45
N PHE A 35 -1.38 -1.67 -4.44
CA PHE A 35 -0.99 -0.88 -3.27
C PHE A 35 -1.96 0.26 -2.98
N GLU A 36 -2.47 0.96 -4.01
CA GLU A 36 -3.48 2.01 -3.81
C GLU A 36 -4.77 1.47 -3.19
N ASN A 37 -5.21 0.29 -3.63
CA ASN A 37 -6.35 -0.41 -3.03
C ASN A 37 -6.08 -0.79 -1.57
N ALA A 38 -4.87 -1.28 -1.26
CA ALA A 38 -4.48 -1.60 0.12
C ALA A 38 -4.50 -0.34 1.01
N LEU A 39 -3.96 0.80 0.54
CA LEU A 39 -3.99 2.07 1.28
C LEU A 39 -5.41 2.60 1.50
N ALA A 40 -6.26 2.53 0.47
CA ALA A 40 -7.65 2.97 0.54
C ALA A 40 -8.45 2.19 1.60
N PHE A 41 -8.08 0.93 1.84
CA PHE A 41 -8.65 0.12 2.91
C PHE A 41 -8.03 0.43 4.28
N CYS A 42 -6.70 0.40 4.39
CA CYS A 42 -6.01 0.47 5.68
C CYS A 42 -6.18 1.81 6.39
N ARG A 43 -6.24 2.93 5.65
CA ARG A 43 -6.39 4.27 6.21
C ARG A 43 -7.68 4.45 7.02
N PRO A 44 -8.88 4.20 6.47
CA PRO A 44 -10.12 4.31 7.26
C PRO A 44 -10.27 3.20 8.30
N ALA A 45 -9.72 2.00 8.05
CA ALA A 45 -9.80 0.88 8.99
C ALA A 45 -8.89 1.04 10.23
N GLY A 46 -7.94 1.99 10.20
CA GLY A 46 -7.00 2.20 11.30
C GLY A 46 -5.97 1.07 11.47
N PHE A 47 -5.72 0.27 10.42
CA PHE A 47 -4.73 -0.81 10.44
C PHE A 47 -3.32 -0.25 10.23
N ARG A 48 -2.78 0.30 11.31
CA ARG A 48 -1.54 1.08 11.29
C ARG A 48 -0.30 0.28 10.87
N PRO A 49 -0.02 -0.94 11.39
CA PRO A 49 1.16 -1.71 10.95
C PRO A 49 1.11 -2.06 9.45
N GLU A 50 -0.04 -2.52 8.97
CA GLU A 50 -0.28 -2.85 7.57
C GLU A 50 -0.15 -1.64 6.66
N LEU A 51 -0.60 -0.46 7.12
CA LEU A 51 -0.43 0.80 6.42
C LEU A 51 1.07 1.14 6.26
N ALA A 52 1.87 1.02 7.33
CA ALA A 52 3.30 1.30 7.27
C ALA A 52 4.03 0.37 6.28
N TRP A 53 3.79 -0.95 6.35
CA TRP A 53 4.38 -1.90 5.41
C TRP A 53 3.96 -1.64 3.96
N THR A 54 2.67 -1.40 3.73
CA THR A 54 2.16 -1.08 2.39
C THR A 54 2.83 0.17 1.82
N CYS A 55 3.03 1.20 2.65
CA CYS A 55 3.72 2.42 2.23
C CYS A 55 5.19 2.18 1.85
N CYS A 56 5.92 1.34 2.60
CA CYS A 56 7.29 0.95 2.24
C CYS A 56 7.36 0.20 0.90
N ASP A 57 6.57 -0.87 0.76
CA ASP A 57 6.55 -1.74 -0.43
C ASP A 57 6.13 -0.92 -1.68
N TYR A 58 5.18 0.00 -1.51
CA TYR A 58 4.74 0.87 -2.59
C TYR A 58 5.80 1.91 -2.98
N ALA A 59 6.50 2.51 -2.00
CA ALA A 59 7.57 3.46 -2.28
C ALA A 59 8.72 2.82 -3.07
N GLU A 60 9.07 1.58 -2.76
CA GLU A 60 10.06 0.80 -3.53
C GLU A 60 9.59 0.58 -4.97
N THR A 61 8.34 0.15 -5.15
CA THR A 61 7.74 -0.05 -6.48
C THR A 61 7.74 1.22 -7.32
N LEU A 62 7.43 2.37 -6.73
CA LEU A 62 7.45 3.67 -7.41
C LEU A 62 8.87 4.10 -7.80
N ARG A 63 9.86 3.81 -6.95
CA ARG A 63 11.27 4.09 -7.26
C ARG A 63 11.76 3.24 -8.45
N GLU A 64 11.32 2.00 -8.55
CA GLU A 64 11.66 1.14 -9.68
C GLU A 64 10.92 1.52 -10.97
N ARG A 65 9.67 1.97 -10.85
CA ARG A 65 8.88 2.40 -12.01
C ARG A 65 9.44 3.67 -12.65
N ASP A 66 9.99 4.56 -11.84
CA ASP A 66 10.65 5.83 -12.24
C ASP A 66 9.78 6.69 -13.18
N GLY A 67 8.46 6.68 -12.96
CA GLY A 67 7.51 7.53 -13.68
C GLY A 67 7.51 8.97 -13.19
N GLU A 68 6.84 9.86 -13.95
CA GLU A 68 6.69 11.25 -13.56
C GLU A 68 5.93 11.37 -12.22
N GLY A 69 6.55 12.03 -11.23
CA GLY A 69 5.97 12.20 -9.90
C GLY A 69 6.15 11.03 -8.94
N ASP A 70 6.65 9.87 -9.41
CA ASP A 70 6.81 8.67 -8.58
C ASP A 70 7.79 8.88 -7.45
N ARG A 71 8.90 9.56 -7.73
CA ARG A 71 9.90 9.88 -6.71
C ARG A 71 9.33 10.74 -5.60
N ALA A 72 8.51 11.75 -5.93
CA ALA A 72 7.88 12.61 -4.92
C ALA A 72 6.88 11.81 -4.08
N LYS A 73 6.06 10.97 -4.73
CA LYS A 73 5.09 10.10 -4.06
C LYS A 73 5.76 9.06 -3.15
N ALA A 74 6.86 8.46 -3.60
CA ALA A 74 7.65 7.52 -2.82
C ALA A 74 8.21 8.16 -1.54
N ILE A 75 8.71 9.39 -1.62
CA ILE A 75 9.17 10.13 -0.43
C ILE A 75 8.03 10.33 0.57
N SER A 76 6.86 10.81 0.11
CA SER A 76 5.70 11.00 0.99
C SER A 76 5.22 9.70 1.65
N LEU A 77 5.27 8.58 0.93
CA LEU A 77 4.91 7.27 1.48
C LEU A 77 5.92 6.79 2.53
N LEU A 78 7.22 7.02 2.31
CA LEU A 78 8.25 6.70 3.30
C LEU A 78 8.11 7.55 4.56
N ASP A 79 7.77 8.84 4.42
CA ASP A 79 7.50 9.71 5.57
C ASP A 79 6.28 9.22 6.38
N GLU A 80 5.20 8.81 5.70
CA GLU A 80 4.01 8.23 6.35
C GLU A 80 4.35 6.92 7.09
N SER A 81 5.12 6.03 6.44
CA SER A 81 5.56 4.77 7.06
C SER A 81 6.46 5.00 8.27
N LEU A 82 7.40 5.94 8.19
CA LEU A 82 8.30 6.28 9.28
C LEU A 82 7.54 6.86 10.47
N ALA A 83 6.59 7.76 10.22
CA ALA A 83 5.74 8.32 11.27
C ALA A 83 4.98 7.22 12.02
N ILE A 84 4.33 6.31 11.28
CA ILE A 84 3.58 5.21 11.87
C ILE A 84 4.49 4.24 12.63
N SER A 85 5.62 3.85 12.03
CA SER A 85 6.55 2.91 12.65
C SER A 85 7.16 3.48 13.94
N SER A 86 7.48 4.77 13.94
CA SER A 86 7.99 5.49 15.12
C SER A 86 6.96 5.54 16.24
N GLU A 87 5.70 5.83 15.92
CA GLU A 87 4.61 5.84 16.90
C GLU A 87 4.33 4.46 17.50
N LEU A 88 4.51 3.39 16.72
CA LEU A 88 4.29 2.01 17.16
C LEU A 88 5.53 1.37 17.80
N GLY A 89 6.68 2.04 17.80
CA GLY A 89 7.96 1.45 18.24
C GLY A 89 8.42 0.29 17.35
N MET A 90 7.92 0.22 16.12
CA MET A 90 8.35 -0.75 15.12
C MET A 90 9.74 -0.38 14.63
N ARG A 91 10.65 -1.36 14.61
CA ARG A 91 11.96 -1.17 13.97
C ARG A 91 11.78 -1.29 12.45
N PRO A 92 12.44 -0.43 11.66
CA PRO A 92 12.44 -0.53 10.20
C PRO A 92 13.04 -1.86 9.72
#